data_AF-A0ABD0WM41-F1
#
_entry.id   AF-A0ABD0WM41-F1
#
_cell.length_a   1.000
_cell.length_b   1.000
_cell.length_c   1.000
_cell.angle_alpha   90.00
_cell.angle_beta   90.00
_cell.angle_gamma   90.00
#
_symmetry.space_group_name_H-M   'P 1'
#
loop_
_entity.id
_entity.type
_entity.pdbx_description
1 polymer ?
#
loop_
_entity_poly.entity_id
_entity_poly.type
_entity_poly.pdbx_seq_one_letter_code
_entity_poly.pdbx_strand_id
1 'polypeptide(L)'
;MRPHGKQAKQDTKVKASRKAAVYDVNKGVKKTKVEEAGVRESSRVATNQDKKVSLEDDNHLKVDETDVVRGATIGVTKSRHEAPSTAQTMEEPQSPYDPKEKENLEEYCDEDLYRGEDEIEKDKKHRDTISGLNCLVPSAGDGVSVENAVDLLIYSEREWKGNTAKSSLIRKGYMKVSEKFQGLRRVRGDNYCALRATLFQILSLSKHVSTRLQDNHLTLKLLANEDMIGQWKFPFESNHRTTTEETVSQLKVYLELLRDRWTAAVGAGNAEERERLCQEVLQGEEEYGLLEALKFLMLQTATELHRLMEERAAAVPEFCWLLFARDSSSCPGTFFKNHLRHVGFTGGLEQVEMFLLGYALEHTIQVYRLYKTDTPEFITFYPDDHRKDWPCVPLVTEDDRHYNVPVA
;
A
#
# COMPACT_ATOMS: atom_id res chain seq x y z
N MET A 1 -62.13 -26.19 -24.92
CA MET A 1 -62.62 -24.80 -24.71
C MET A 1 -62.39 -24.39 -23.25
N ARG A 2 -62.53 -23.10 -22.95
CA ARG A 2 -62.41 -22.44 -21.61
C ARG A 2 -63.82 -22.30 -20.96
N PRO A 3 -63.98 -21.86 -19.67
CA PRO A 3 -63.02 -21.87 -18.54
C PRO A 3 -63.63 -22.09 -17.11
N HIS A 4 -62.73 -22.01 -16.11
CA HIS A 4 -62.89 -21.42 -14.75
C HIS A 4 -63.68 -22.10 -13.62
N GLY A 5 -62.92 -22.47 -12.59
CA GLY A 5 -63.21 -22.19 -11.17
C GLY A 5 -61.90 -21.85 -10.44
N LYS A 6 -61.88 -20.80 -9.60
CA LYS A 6 -60.76 -20.45 -8.70
C LYS A 6 -61.28 -20.31 -7.27
N GLN A 7 -60.47 -20.61 -6.26
CA GLN A 7 -60.87 -20.51 -4.85
C GLN A 7 -59.69 -20.20 -3.93
N ALA A 8 -60.01 -19.65 -2.75
CA ALA A 8 -59.15 -19.45 -1.57
C ALA A 8 -58.00 -18.41 -1.68
N LYS A 9 -57.62 -17.70 -0.60
CA LYS A 9 -58.29 -17.39 0.69
C LYS A 9 -57.75 -16.04 1.22
N GLN A 10 -58.38 -15.48 2.25
CA GLN A 10 -58.06 -14.14 2.79
C GLN A 10 -56.99 -14.16 3.89
N ASP A 11 -56.17 -13.10 3.96
CA ASP A 11 -55.26 -12.81 5.07
C ASP A 11 -55.97 -12.21 6.29
N THR A 12 -55.48 -12.51 7.49
CA THR A 12 -55.97 -11.92 8.75
C THR A 12 -54.91 -11.00 9.36
N LYS A 13 -55.25 -9.73 9.55
CA LYS A 13 -54.35 -8.68 10.09
C LYS A 13 -54.27 -8.73 11.62
N VAL A 14 -53.07 -8.55 12.17
CA VAL A 14 -52.86 -8.17 13.58
C VAL A 14 -52.14 -6.81 13.62
N LYS A 15 -52.61 -5.91 14.48
CA LYS A 15 -51.98 -4.61 14.77
C LYS A 15 -51.64 -4.52 16.25
N ALA A 16 -50.47 -3.97 16.58
CA ALA A 16 -50.19 -3.40 17.89
C ALA A 16 -49.27 -2.18 17.73
N SER A 17 -49.67 -1.02 18.26
CA SER A 17 -48.87 0.21 18.20
C SER A 17 -47.85 0.26 19.34
N ARG A 18 -46.74 0.99 19.14
CA ARG A 18 -45.97 1.60 20.23
C ARG A 18 -45.95 3.11 20.07
N LYS A 19 -46.07 3.83 21.19
CA LYS A 19 -46.05 5.30 21.25
C LYS A 19 -44.60 5.79 21.32
N ALA A 20 -44.36 7.01 20.84
CA ALA A 20 -43.17 7.76 21.18
C ALA A 20 -43.23 8.28 22.63
N ALA A 21 -42.07 8.46 23.24
CA ALA A 21 -41.87 9.29 24.42
C ALA A 21 -40.49 9.95 24.32
N VAL A 22 -40.47 11.28 24.40
CA VAL A 22 -39.27 12.10 24.57
C VAL A 22 -39.35 12.69 25.96
N TYR A 23 -38.26 12.69 26.74
CA TYR A 23 -37.88 13.82 27.61
C TYR A 23 -36.43 13.67 28.11
N ASP A 24 -35.89 14.79 28.58
CA ASP A 24 -34.48 15.19 28.58
C ASP A 24 -33.97 15.46 30.01
N VAL A 25 -32.73 15.94 30.14
CA VAL A 25 -32.12 16.68 31.28
C VAL A 25 -31.54 15.85 32.45
N ASN A 26 -30.30 15.41 32.23
CA ASN A 26 -29.10 15.94 32.92
C ASN A 26 -29.11 16.08 34.48
N LYS A 27 -28.33 15.21 35.15
CA LYS A 27 -27.75 15.33 36.52
C LYS A 27 -26.66 14.24 36.65
N GLY A 28 -25.53 14.41 37.34
CA GLY A 28 -24.99 15.59 38.03
C GLY A 28 -23.83 15.14 38.95
N VAL A 29 -22.58 15.43 38.60
CA VAL A 29 -21.39 14.85 39.26
C VAL A 29 -21.23 15.36 40.70
N LYS A 30 -21.20 14.44 41.68
CA LYS A 30 -20.74 14.73 43.04
C LYS A 30 -19.28 14.28 43.21
N LYS A 31 -18.44 15.20 43.70
CA LYS A 31 -17.15 14.85 44.31
C LYS A 31 -17.37 14.36 45.73
N THR A 32 -16.62 13.34 46.13
CA THR A 32 -16.31 13.04 47.53
C THR A 32 -14.80 12.77 47.63
N LYS A 33 -14.21 13.00 48.81
CA LYS A 33 -12.78 12.89 49.12
C LYS A 33 -12.65 12.05 50.41
N VAL A 34 -11.41 11.67 50.77
CA VAL A 34 -10.99 11.00 52.02
C VAL A 34 -11.56 9.57 52.18
N GLU A 35 -10.90 8.60 52.84
CA GLU A 35 -9.73 8.63 53.74
C GLU A 35 -8.59 7.65 53.34
N GLU A 36 -7.44 7.77 54.00
CA GLU A 36 -6.29 6.88 53.89
C GLU A 36 -6.34 5.75 54.94
N ALA A 37 -6.01 4.53 54.52
CA ALA A 37 -5.42 3.50 55.38
C ALA A 37 -4.59 2.53 54.50
N GLY A 38 -3.41 2.05 54.91
CA GLY A 38 -2.75 2.23 56.20
C GLY A 38 -2.13 0.93 56.72
N VAL A 39 -1.40 0.19 55.87
CA VAL A 39 -0.79 -1.10 56.22
C VAL A 39 0.74 -0.98 56.16
N ARG A 40 1.41 -1.64 57.11
CA ARG A 40 2.83 -1.44 57.43
C ARG A 40 3.77 -2.25 56.54
N GLU A 41 4.93 -1.67 56.27
CA GLU A 41 6.12 -2.37 55.76
C GLU A 41 7.22 -2.40 56.84
N SER A 42 7.84 -3.57 57.06
CA SER A 42 9.06 -3.79 57.86
C SER A 42 9.55 -5.22 57.62
N SER A 43 10.60 -5.48 56.84
CA SER A 43 12.03 -5.15 57.02
C SER A 43 12.83 -6.16 57.87
N ARG A 44 13.63 -7.00 57.18
CA ARG A 44 14.97 -7.56 57.52
C ARG A 44 15.30 -8.67 56.50
N VAL A 45 16.37 -8.70 55.69
CA VAL A 45 17.78 -8.26 55.77
C VAL A 45 18.72 -9.27 56.46
N ALA A 46 19.45 -10.03 55.64
CA ALA A 46 20.87 -10.45 55.76
C ALA A 46 21.26 -11.12 54.41
N THR A 47 22.20 -10.68 53.56
CA THR A 47 23.64 -10.28 53.67
C THR A 47 24.63 -11.44 53.84
N ASN A 48 25.39 -11.75 52.77
CA ASN A 48 26.87 -11.87 52.69
C ASN A 48 27.26 -12.40 51.28
N GLN A 49 28.24 -11.87 50.54
CA GLN A 49 29.71 -11.80 50.75
C GLN A 49 30.40 -13.18 50.62
N ASP A 50 31.54 -13.37 49.93
CA ASP A 50 32.48 -12.41 49.29
C ASP A 50 33.47 -13.11 48.29
N LYS A 51 34.44 -12.34 47.73
CA LYS A 51 35.72 -12.71 47.04
C LYS A 51 35.72 -12.99 45.53
N LYS A 52 36.87 -12.93 44.81
CA LYS A 52 37.98 -11.93 44.71
C LYS A 52 39.08 -12.38 43.69
N VAL A 53 39.52 -11.46 42.83
CA VAL A 53 40.91 -11.23 42.30
C VAL A 53 41.72 -12.35 41.59
N SER A 54 42.02 -12.10 40.30
CA SER A 54 43.24 -12.43 39.51
C SER A 54 43.11 -11.73 38.13
N LEU A 55 44.08 -11.09 37.45
CA LEU A 55 45.50 -10.71 37.69
C LEU A 55 46.53 -11.86 37.78
N GLU A 56 47.75 -11.77 37.21
CA GLU A 56 48.41 -10.76 36.30
C GLU A 56 48.41 -11.27 34.81
N ASP A 57 49.23 -10.97 33.77
CA ASP A 57 50.58 -10.39 33.47
C ASP A 57 50.59 -9.70 32.05
N ASP A 58 51.76 -9.26 31.50
CA ASP A 58 51.93 -8.46 30.25
C ASP A 58 52.89 -9.02 29.15
N ASN A 59 52.86 -8.46 27.92
CA ASN A 59 54.07 -8.14 27.12
C ASN A 59 53.89 -7.05 26.01
N HIS A 60 54.44 -5.85 26.26
CA HIS A 60 55.51 -5.16 25.49
C HIS A 60 55.99 -5.75 24.12
N LEU A 61 56.47 -5.03 23.07
CA LEU A 61 57.02 -3.67 22.78
C LEU A 61 56.62 -3.25 21.30
N LYS A 62 56.90 -2.11 20.62
CA LYS A 62 57.40 -0.70 20.83
C LYS A 62 56.95 0.13 19.58
N VAL A 63 56.61 1.43 19.64
CA VAL A 63 57.41 2.70 19.54
C VAL A 63 58.07 3.04 18.18
N ASP A 64 57.55 4.09 17.54
CA ASP A 64 58.21 5.35 17.12
C ASP A 64 57.10 6.35 16.65
N GLU A 65 57.28 7.66 16.57
CA GLU A 65 57.50 8.75 17.56
C GLU A 65 57.59 10.10 16.78
N THR A 66 57.25 11.24 17.44
CA THR A 66 57.05 12.64 16.91
C THR A 66 55.75 12.83 16.08
N ASP A 67 55.09 13.99 15.98
CA ASP A 67 55.08 15.30 16.69
C ASP A 67 53.65 15.92 16.47
N VAL A 68 53.00 16.81 17.25
CA VAL A 68 53.36 18.00 18.06
C VAL A 68 53.66 19.22 17.13
N VAL A 69 52.89 20.33 17.05
CA VAL A 69 52.44 21.33 18.07
C VAL A 69 51.11 22.04 17.66
N ARG A 70 50.44 22.65 18.66
CA ARG A 70 49.41 23.74 18.66
C ARG A 70 49.33 24.67 17.42
N GLY A 71 48.24 25.40 17.11
CA GLY A 71 46.98 25.65 17.85
C GLY A 71 46.87 27.07 18.45
N ALA A 72 46.03 27.95 17.89
CA ALA A 72 45.68 29.28 18.44
C ALA A 72 44.32 29.81 17.91
N THR A 73 43.72 30.80 18.57
CA THR A 73 42.37 31.37 18.29
C THR A 73 42.45 32.91 18.16
N ILE A 74 41.30 33.63 18.15
CA ILE A 74 41.11 35.11 18.04
C ILE A 74 41.04 35.58 16.55
N GLY A 75 40.17 36.53 16.14
CA GLY A 75 39.12 37.28 16.86
C GLY A 75 38.44 38.36 15.99
N VAL A 76 37.37 38.99 16.48
CA VAL A 76 36.47 39.90 15.74
C VAL A 76 36.93 41.37 15.75
N THR A 77 36.78 42.12 14.65
CA THR A 77 36.34 43.55 14.67
C THR A 77 35.93 44.14 13.29
N LYS A 78 35.36 45.36 13.29
CA LYS A 78 34.69 46.08 12.18
C LYS A 78 35.54 47.23 11.60
N SER A 79 35.26 47.62 10.35
CA SER A 79 35.31 49.04 9.91
C SER A 79 34.31 49.31 8.77
N ARG A 80 34.21 50.57 8.30
CA ARG A 80 33.16 51.13 7.41
C ARG A 80 33.74 52.24 6.50
N HIS A 81 32.92 52.75 5.57
CA HIS A 81 33.11 53.95 4.71
C HIS A 81 33.92 53.67 3.41
N GLU A 82 33.58 54.23 2.24
CA GLU A 82 32.36 54.93 1.79
C GLU A 82 32.20 54.85 0.25
N ALA A 83 31.09 55.35 -0.31
CA ALA A 83 30.82 55.36 -1.75
C ALA A 83 31.34 56.63 -2.46
N PRO A 84 31.33 56.64 -3.80
CA PRO A 84 30.49 57.64 -4.46
C PRO A 84 29.47 57.03 -5.43
N SER A 85 28.41 57.80 -5.73
CA SER A 85 27.32 57.41 -6.63
C SER A 85 27.46 58.07 -8.01
N THR A 86 27.05 57.35 -9.06
CA THR A 86 26.47 57.97 -10.27
C THR A 86 25.45 57.00 -10.84
N ALA A 87 24.24 57.48 -11.15
CA ALA A 87 23.13 56.64 -11.60
C ALA A 87 22.85 56.85 -13.11
N GLN A 88 22.57 55.75 -13.81
CA GLN A 88 21.84 55.71 -15.08
C GLN A 88 20.85 54.52 -15.03
N THR A 89 19.88 54.50 -15.95
CA THR A 89 18.55 53.89 -15.70
C THR A 89 18.01 53.19 -16.95
N MET A 90 17.38 52.02 -16.77
CA MET A 90 16.69 51.20 -17.80
C MET A 90 17.62 50.60 -18.88
N GLU A 91 17.28 49.55 -19.64
CA GLU A 91 15.99 48.83 -19.87
C GLU A 91 16.10 47.30 -19.66
N GLU A 92 14.95 46.61 -19.58
CA GLU A 92 14.87 45.13 -19.69
C GLU A 92 14.55 44.69 -21.14
N PRO A 93 15.09 43.55 -21.63
CA PRO A 93 14.80 43.05 -22.97
C PRO A 93 13.44 42.35 -23.04
N GLN A 94 12.51 42.88 -23.84
CA GLN A 94 11.22 42.25 -24.10
C GLN A 94 11.33 41.04 -25.06
N SER A 95 10.66 39.94 -24.73
CA SER A 95 10.45 38.80 -25.63
C SER A 95 9.23 39.02 -26.54
N PRO A 96 9.28 38.70 -27.85
CA PRO A 96 8.13 38.88 -28.73
C PRO A 96 7.09 37.77 -28.54
N TYR A 97 5.91 38.13 -28.03
CA TYR A 97 4.70 37.29 -28.11
C TYR A 97 3.75 37.87 -29.17
N ASP A 98 3.37 37.07 -30.17
CA ASP A 98 2.36 37.44 -31.17
C ASP A 98 0.95 37.03 -30.69
N PRO A 99 0.02 37.98 -30.43
CA PRO A 99 -1.27 37.69 -29.82
C PRO A 99 -2.33 37.26 -30.86
N LYS A 100 -2.07 36.20 -31.64
CA LYS A 100 -2.98 35.74 -32.72
C LYS A 100 -3.30 34.25 -32.82
N GLU A 101 -3.05 33.46 -31.79
CA GLU A 101 -3.64 32.11 -31.64
C GLU A 101 -4.42 32.00 -30.32
N LYS A 102 -5.70 32.39 -30.37
CA LYS A 102 -6.67 32.26 -29.25
C LYS A 102 -8.09 31.92 -29.73
N GLU A 103 -8.21 31.01 -30.70
CA GLU A 103 -9.48 30.46 -31.18
C GLU A 103 -9.30 28.98 -31.57
N ASN A 104 -9.22 28.13 -30.54
CA ASN A 104 -9.41 26.65 -30.50
C ASN A 104 -8.63 26.02 -29.33
N LEU A 105 -8.77 26.57 -28.11
CA LEU A 105 -8.51 25.80 -26.90
C LEU A 105 -9.84 25.20 -26.47
N GLU A 106 -10.18 24.04 -27.02
CA GLU A 106 -11.37 23.28 -26.60
C GLU A 106 -11.21 22.94 -25.11
N GLU A 107 -12.25 23.24 -24.33
CA GLU A 107 -12.25 23.07 -22.89
C GLU A 107 -12.25 21.57 -22.55
N TYR A 108 -11.10 21.08 -22.08
CA TYR A 108 -10.79 19.65 -21.95
C TYR A 108 -11.55 19.02 -20.77
N CYS A 109 -12.85 18.76 -20.98
CA CYS A 109 -13.72 18.19 -19.97
C CYS A 109 -13.34 16.72 -19.66
N ASP A 110 -12.89 16.45 -18.43
CA ASP A 110 -12.41 15.11 -17.98
C ASP A 110 -13.59 14.10 -17.81
N GLU A 111 -14.83 14.48 -18.13
CA GLU A 111 -16.05 13.68 -17.93
C GLU A 111 -16.35 12.66 -19.06
N ASP A 112 -15.94 12.89 -20.31
CA ASP A 112 -16.33 12.04 -21.48
C ASP A 112 -15.20 11.12 -22.00
N LEU A 113 -14.27 10.74 -21.12
CA LEU A 113 -13.21 9.74 -21.40
C LEU A 113 -13.56 8.33 -20.89
N TYR A 114 -14.79 8.12 -20.43
CA TYR A 114 -15.29 6.82 -20.01
C TYR A 114 -16.00 6.12 -21.19
N ARG A 115 -15.59 4.88 -21.50
CA ARG A 115 -16.62 3.92 -21.94
C ARG A 115 -17.61 3.85 -20.79
N GLY A 116 -18.88 4.16 -21.03
CA GLY A 116 -19.90 4.14 -19.98
C GLY A 116 -19.87 2.82 -19.23
N GLU A 117 -20.11 2.85 -17.90
CA GLU A 117 -20.02 1.64 -17.07
C GLU A 117 -20.85 0.50 -17.67
N ASP A 118 -22.05 0.84 -18.15
CA ASP A 118 -22.94 0.07 -19.01
C ASP A 118 -22.27 -0.75 -20.13
N GLU A 119 -21.26 -0.22 -20.83
CA GLU A 119 -20.57 -0.92 -21.92
C GLU A 119 -19.48 -1.87 -21.41
N ILE A 120 -18.68 -1.42 -20.44
CA ILE A 120 -17.65 -2.23 -19.81
C ILE A 120 -18.33 -3.40 -19.08
N GLU A 121 -19.46 -3.14 -18.44
CA GLU A 121 -20.26 -4.14 -17.74
C GLU A 121 -21.01 -5.06 -18.71
N LYS A 122 -21.40 -4.61 -19.92
CA LYS A 122 -21.91 -5.51 -20.98
C LYS A 122 -20.82 -6.45 -21.51
N ASP A 123 -19.60 -5.97 -21.75
CA ASP A 123 -18.48 -6.82 -22.17
C ASP A 123 -18.04 -7.78 -21.05
N LYS A 124 -17.97 -7.30 -19.79
CA LYS A 124 -17.73 -8.16 -18.62
C LYS A 124 -18.83 -9.21 -18.49
N LYS A 125 -20.11 -8.83 -18.45
CA LYS A 125 -21.25 -9.77 -18.45
C LYS A 125 -21.24 -10.73 -19.63
N HIS A 126 -20.75 -10.36 -20.81
CA HIS A 126 -20.59 -11.28 -21.94
C HIS A 126 -19.45 -12.30 -21.73
N ARG A 127 -18.36 -11.94 -21.02
CA ARG A 127 -17.37 -12.91 -20.52
C ARG A 127 -17.91 -13.74 -19.34
N ASP A 128 -18.60 -13.12 -18.39
CA ASP A 128 -19.10 -13.76 -17.16
C ASP A 128 -20.34 -14.64 -17.43
N THR A 129 -21.00 -14.49 -18.58
CA THR A 129 -22.02 -15.43 -19.09
C THR A 129 -21.36 -16.68 -19.70
N ILE A 130 -20.08 -16.60 -20.08
CA ILE A 130 -19.26 -17.75 -20.52
C ILE A 130 -18.52 -18.36 -19.32
N SER A 131 -18.13 -17.54 -18.33
CA SER A 131 -17.49 -17.93 -17.07
C SER A 131 -18.45 -17.67 -15.89
N GLY A 132 -19.38 -18.61 -15.69
CA GLY A 132 -20.60 -18.40 -14.92
C GLY A 132 -20.45 -17.97 -13.45
N LEU A 133 -20.65 -16.68 -13.21
CA LEU A 133 -21.24 -16.06 -12.01
C LEU A 133 -20.85 -16.66 -10.64
N ASN A 134 -19.84 -16.08 -9.97
CA ASN A 134 -19.77 -16.10 -8.52
C ASN A 134 -19.04 -14.88 -7.95
N CYS A 135 -19.58 -14.29 -6.87
CA CYS A 135 -18.86 -13.35 -6.02
C CYS A 135 -18.08 -14.14 -4.96
N LEU A 136 -17.14 -14.95 -5.43
CA LEU A 136 -16.21 -15.74 -4.63
C LEU A 136 -14.78 -15.41 -5.07
N VAL A 137 -13.84 -15.67 -4.17
CA VAL A 137 -12.42 -15.79 -4.55
C VAL A 137 -12.32 -16.89 -5.62
N PRO A 138 -11.52 -16.71 -6.68
CA PRO A 138 -11.29 -17.75 -7.68
C PRO A 138 -10.89 -19.06 -6.99
N SER A 139 -11.39 -20.18 -7.49
CA SER A 139 -11.08 -21.50 -6.95
C SER A 139 -9.58 -21.75 -6.99
N ALA A 140 -9.05 -22.53 -6.04
CA ALA A 140 -7.64 -22.92 -6.01
C ALA A 140 -7.16 -23.62 -7.30
N GLY A 141 -8.07 -24.12 -8.15
CA GLY A 141 -7.77 -24.68 -9.47
C GLY A 141 -7.87 -23.71 -10.65
N ASP A 142 -8.25 -22.45 -10.44
CA ASP A 142 -8.40 -21.45 -11.52
C ASP A 142 -7.02 -20.94 -11.97
N GLY A 143 -6.33 -21.69 -12.83
CA GLY A 143 -5.25 -21.25 -13.74
C GLY A 143 -4.03 -20.55 -13.12
N VAL A 144 -3.17 -20.00 -14.00
CA VAL A 144 -2.04 -19.13 -13.60
C VAL A 144 -2.57 -17.72 -13.35
N SER A 145 -2.06 -17.01 -12.35
CA SER A 145 -2.58 -15.68 -11.98
C SER A 145 -1.82 -14.50 -12.60
N VAL A 146 -0.65 -14.76 -13.18
CA VAL A 146 0.08 -13.84 -14.06
C VAL A 146 0.44 -14.59 -15.34
N GLU A 147 -0.03 -14.12 -16.48
CA GLU A 147 0.16 -14.78 -17.78
C GLU A 147 1.63 -14.77 -18.26
N ASN A 148 1.92 -15.58 -19.26
CA ASN A 148 3.17 -15.50 -20.02
C ASN A 148 3.31 -14.13 -20.71
N ALA A 149 4.55 -13.68 -20.87
CA ALA A 149 4.82 -12.42 -21.56
C ALA A 149 4.39 -12.51 -23.03
N VAL A 150 3.71 -11.46 -23.50
CA VAL A 150 3.39 -11.23 -24.92
C VAL A 150 4.00 -9.91 -25.36
N ASP A 151 4.25 -9.75 -26.67
CA ASP A 151 4.67 -8.47 -27.23
C ASP A 151 3.68 -7.35 -26.86
N LEU A 152 4.20 -6.24 -26.35
CA LEU A 152 3.42 -5.16 -25.74
C LEU A 152 2.63 -4.34 -26.77
N LEU A 153 3.10 -4.23 -28.01
CA LEU A 153 2.40 -3.50 -29.09
C LEU A 153 1.33 -4.39 -29.74
N ILE A 154 1.64 -5.67 -30.01
CA ILE A 154 0.67 -6.66 -30.47
C ILE A 154 -0.46 -6.84 -29.43
N TYR A 155 -0.14 -6.80 -28.13
CA TYR A 155 -1.14 -6.74 -27.07
C TYR A 155 -2.03 -5.49 -27.19
N SER A 156 -1.41 -4.32 -27.33
CA SER A 156 -2.10 -3.03 -27.42
C SER A 156 -3.08 -2.98 -28.61
N GLU A 157 -2.64 -3.41 -29.79
CA GLU A 157 -3.49 -3.49 -30.99
C GLU A 157 -4.63 -4.51 -30.86
N ARG A 158 -4.39 -5.62 -30.12
CA ARG A 158 -5.37 -6.69 -29.95
C ARG A 158 -6.50 -6.32 -29.01
N GLU A 159 -6.21 -5.67 -27.88
CA GLU A 159 -7.25 -5.29 -26.90
C GLU A 159 -7.86 -3.91 -27.24
N TRP A 160 -7.05 -2.88 -27.56
CA TRP A 160 -7.51 -1.50 -27.74
C TRP A 160 -7.87 -1.15 -29.19
N LYS A 161 -8.88 -1.86 -29.69
CA LYS A 161 -9.42 -1.67 -31.04
C LYS A 161 -10.24 -0.37 -31.18
N GLY A 162 -10.44 0.03 -32.43
CA GLY A 162 -11.28 1.17 -32.81
C GLY A 162 -10.60 2.54 -32.69
N ASN A 163 -11.30 3.57 -33.17
CA ASN A 163 -10.77 4.93 -33.31
C ASN A 163 -11.37 5.90 -32.28
N THR A 164 -11.76 5.43 -31.10
CA THR A 164 -12.21 6.29 -30.01
C THR A 164 -11.05 7.10 -29.43
N ALA A 165 -11.34 8.22 -28.76
CA ALA A 165 -10.32 8.99 -28.04
C ALA A 165 -9.59 8.10 -27.01
N LYS A 166 -10.34 7.31 -26.22
CA LYS A 166 -9.77 6.37 -25.25
C LYS A 166 -8.87 5.31 -25.89
N SER A 167 -9.32 4.58 -26.91
CA SER A 167 -8.48 3.55 -27.58
C SER A 167 -7.24 4.16 -28.24
N SER A 168 -7.29 5.43 -28.63
CA SER A 168 -6.13 6.14 -29.19
C SER A 168 -5.16 6.59 -28.10
N LEU A 169 -5.67 7.09 -26.97
CA LEU A 169 -4.87 7.51 -25.81
C LEU A 169 -4.17 6.32 -25.12
N ILE A 170 -4.87 5.19 -24.93
CA ILE A 170 -4.26 3.99 -24.32
C ILE A 170 -3.19 3.39 -25.23
N ARG A 171 -3.42 3.29 -26.55
CA ARG A 171 -2.38 2.87 -27.52
C ARG A 171 -1.19 3.82 -27.53
N LYS A 172 -1.40 5.14 -27.44
CA LYS A 172 -0.34 6.15 -27.27
C LYS A 172 0.45 5.92 -25.98
N GLY A 173 -0.21 5.52 -24.90
CA GLY A 173 0.43 5.12 -23.65
C GLY A 173 1.32 3.89 -23.82
N TYR A 174 0.79 2.81 -24.41
CA TYR A 174 1.58 1.61 -24.71
C TYR A 174 2.78 1.88 -25.63
N MET A 175 2.64 2.76 -26.64
CA MET A 175 3.79 3.19 -27.45
C MET A 175 4.89 3.84 -26.58
N LYS A 176 4.55 4.76 -25.66
CA LYS A 176 5.52 5.36 -24.72
C LYS A 176 6.13 4.33 -23.75
N VAL A 177 5.40 3.26 -23.40
CA VAL A 177 5.95 2.14 -22.57
C VAL A 177 6.91 1.25 -23.38
N SER A 178 6.65 1.06 -24.68
CA SER A 178 7.50 0.25 -25.58
C SER A 178 8.92 0.80 -25.76
N GLU A 179 9.15 2.08 -25.43
CA GLU A 179 10.48 2.71 -25.37
C GLU A 179 11.42 2.06 -24.33
N LYS A 180 10.87 1.28 -23.39
CA LYS A 180 11.61 0.64 -22.29
C LYS A 180 11.30 -0.85 -22.09
N PHE A 181 10.15 -1.33 -22.57
CA PHE A 181 9.64 -2.67 -22.28
C PHE A 181 9.06 -3.31 -23.54
N GLN A 182 9.67 -4.40 -24.00
CA GLN A 182 9.20 -5.10 -25.21
C GLN A 182 7.96 -5.96 -24.93
N GLY A 183 7.81 -6.44 -23.70
CA GLY A 183 6.76 -7.38 -23.31
C GLY A 183 5.77 -6.86 -22.27
N LEU A 184 4.61 -7.50 -22.20
CA LEU A 184 3.61 -7.32 -21.15
C LEU A 184 3.12 -8.70 -20.66
N ARG A 185 3.02 -8.87 -19.34
CA ARG A 185 2.29 -9.96 -18.69
C ARG A 185 0.96 -9.43 -18.18
N ARG A 186 -0.14 -10.06 -18.59
CA ARG A 186 -1.45 -9.78 -17.98
C ARG A 186 -1.49 -10.36 -16.57
N VAL A 187 -2.01 -9.59 -15.63
CA VAL A 187 -2.28 -10.04 -14.26
C VAL A 187 -3.79 -10.28 -14.13
N ARG A 188 -4.17 -11.26 -13.31
CA ARG A 188 -5.57 -11.52 -12.97
C ARG A 188 -6.24 -10.25 -12.43
N GLY A 189 -7.25 -9.77 -13.16
CA GLY A 189 -8.04 -8.57 -12.85
C GLY A 189 -9.10 -8.79 -11.76
N ASP A 190 -8.72 -9.45 -10.67
CA ASP A 190 -9.56 -9.60 -9.48
C ASP A 190 -9.23 -8.51 -8.43
N ASN A 191 -9.85 -8.62 -7.25
CA ASN A 191 -9.66 -7.70 -6.15
C ASN A 191 -8.28 -7.79 -5.44
N TYR A 192 -7.36 -8.65 -5.91
CA TYR A 192 -5.94 -8.69 -5.52
C TYR A 192 -5.00 -8.13 -6.60
N CYS A 193 -5.49 -7.69 -7.76
CA CYS A 193 -4.68 -7.37 -8.94
C CYS A 193 -3.44 -6.51 -8.65
N ALA A 194 -3.58 -5.40 -7.92
CA ALA A 194 -2.48 -4.51 -7.56
C ALA A 194 -1.42 -5.17 -6.64
N LEU A 195 -1.85 -5.92 -5.63
CA LEU A 195 -0.97 -6.68 -4.73
C LEU A 195 -0.19 -7.75 -5.51
N ARG A 196 -0.88 -8.50 -6.38
CA ARG A 196 -0.30 -9.57 -7.20
C ARG A 196 0.71 -9.05 -8.21
N ALA A 197 0.39 -7.97 -8.91
CA ALA A 197 1.28 -7.35 -9.88
C ALA A 197 2.58 -6.83 -9.20
N THR A 198 2.42 -6.21 -8.04
CA THR A 198 3.55 -5.74 -7.20
C THR A 198 4.40 -6.91 -6.69
N LEU A 199 3.77 -7.97 -6.18
CA LEU A 199 4.46 -9.17 -5.69
C LEU A 199 5.26 -9.87 -6.80
N PHE A 200 4.68 -10.02 -8.00
CA PHE A 200 5.38 -10.59 -9.15
C PHE A 200 6.66 -9.82 -9.45
N GLN A 201 6.60 -8.48 -9.51
CA GLN A 201 7.77 -7.65 -9.80
C GLN A 201 8.80 -7.65 -8.65
N ILE A 202 8.36 -7.70 -7.40
CA ILE A 202 9.27 -7.78 -6.25
C ILE A 202 10.05 -9.10 -6.27
N LEU A 203 9.38 -10.23 -6.44
CA LEU A 203 10.06 -11.53 -6.54
C LEU A 203 10.95 -11.60 -7.80
N SER A 204 10.52 -11.00 -8.92
CA SER A 204 11.27 -11.02 -10.19
C SER A 204 12.49 -10.09 -10.20
N LEU A 205 12.45 -8.94 -9.52
CA LEU A 205 13.43 -7.86 -9.68
C LEU A 205 14.21 -7.50 -8.41
N SER A 206 13.71 -7.83 -7.22
CA SER A 206 14.31 -7.37 -5.97
C SER A 206 15.63 -8.05 -5.63
N LYS A 207 16.52 -7.33 -4.95
CA LYS A 207 17.88 -7.75 -4.60
C LYS A 207 18.10 -7.90 -3.09
N HIS A 208 17.07 -7.64 -2.30
CA HIS A 208 17.04 -7.83 -0.85
C HIS A 208 15.61 -8.18 -0.41
N VAL A 209 15.48 -8.74 0.78
CA VAL A 209 14.18 -8.88 1.46
C VAL A 209 13.94 -7.61 2.28
N SER A 210 12.71 -7.09 2.31
CA SER A 210 12.36 -5.92 3.12
C SER A 210 12.69 -6.14 4.61
N THR A 211 13.19 -5.10 5.28
CA THR A 211 13.45 -5.12 6.74
C THR A 211 12.15 -5.22 7.53
N ARG A 212 11.00 -4.86 6.95
CA ARG A 212 9.68 -5.01 7.57
C ARG A 212 9.36 -6.47 7.93
N LEU A 213 9.84 -7.43 7.15
CA LEU A 213 9.74 -8.87 7.43
C LEU A 213 10.66 -9.35 8.59
N GLN A 214 11.46 -8.46 9.18
CA GLN A 214 12.35 -8.76 10.32
C GLN A 214 11.90 -8.08 11.63
N ASP A 215 10.95 -7.14 11.58
CA ASP A 215 10.40 -6.48 12.77
C ASP A 215 9.40 -7.38 13.51
N ASN A 216 9.96 -8.32 14.26
CA ASN A 216 9.22 -9.22 15.12
C ASN A 216 8.44 -8.48 16.24
N HIS A 217 8.85 -7.27 16.65
CA HIS A 217 8.22 -6.62 17.81
C HIS A 217 6.85 -6.05 17.47
N LEU A 218 6.74 -5.27 16.38
CA LEU A 218 5.45 -4.72 15.99
C LEU A 218 4.52 -5.82 15.44
N THR A 219 5.07 -6.81 14.72
CA THR A 219 4.34 -8.00 14.29
C THR A 219 3.69 -8.73 15.49
N LEU A 220 4.45 -9.03 16.55
CA LEU A 220 3.91 -9.69 17.75
C LEU A 220 2.86 -8.81 18.47
N LYS A 221 3.10 -7.49 18.57
CA LYS A 221 2.14 -6.54 19.18
C LYS A 221 0.81 -6.48 18.41
N LEU A 222 0.85 -6.59 17.09
CA LEU A 222 -0.35 -6.59 16.24
C LEU A 222 -1.08 -7.93 16.27
N LEU A 223 -0.36 -9.04 16.24
CA LEU A 223 -0.95 -10.38 16.39
C LEU A 223 -1.61 -10.57 17.77
N ALA A 224 -1.18 -9.84 18.80
CA ALA A 224 -1.83 -9.80 20.11
C ALA A 224 -3.10 -8.91 20.18
N ASN A 225 -3.48 -8.21 19.11
CA ASN A 225 -4.70 -7.38 19.08
C ASN A 225 -5.91 -8.23 18.67
N GLU A 226 -6.50 -8.93 19.63
CA GLU A 226 -7.60 -9.87 19.38
C GLU A 226 -8.83 -9.23 18.72
N ASP A 227 -9.21 -8.00 19.11
CA ASP A 227 -10.34 -7.28 18.53
C ASP A 227 -10.16 -7.00 17.03
N MET A 228 -8.92 -6.73 16.60
CA MET A 228 -8.60 -6.44 15.20
C MET A 228 -8.33 -7.73 14.41
N ILE A 229 -7.47 -8.62 14.91
CA ILE A 229 -7.09 -9.84 14.19
C ILE A 229 -8.22 -10.86 14.17
N GLY A 230 -9.08 -10.93 15.20
CA GLY A 230 -10.31 -11.74 15.19
C GLY A 230 -11.39 -11.25 14.22
N GLN A 231 -11.14 -10.16 13.47
CA GLN A 231 -11.95 -9.68 12.34
C GLN A 231 -11.24 -9.84 10.98
N TRP A 232 -10.12 -10.56 10.91
CA TRP A 232 -9.53 -11.00 9.64
C TRP A 232 -10.49 -11.93 8.89
N LYS A 233 -10.26 -12.06 7.58
CA LYS A 233 -11.01 -12.93 6.69
C LYS A 233 -10.10 -13.44 5.59
N PHE A 234 -9.75 -14.73 5.63
CA PHE A 234 -8.94 -15.35 4.59
C PHE A 234 -9.74 -15.74 3.34
N PRO A 235 -9.08 -15.95 2.19
CA PRO A 235 -9.77 -16.14 0.91
C PRO A 235 -10.51 -17.48 0.79
N PHE A 236 -10.01 -18.51 1.48
CA PHE A 236 -10.53 -19.88 1.46
C PHE A 236 -11.07 -20.34 2.82
N GLU A 237 -11.50 -19.40 3.67
CA GLU A 237 -12.16 -19.72 4.94
C GLU A 237 -13.38 -20.61 4.73
N SER A 238 -13.40 -21.77 5.40
CA SER A 238 -14.59 -22.62 5.47
C SER A 238 -15.72 -21.91 6.24
N ASN A 239 -16.95 -22.40 6.13
CA ASN A 239 -18.10 -21.85 6.88
C ASN A 239 -18.02 -22.03 8.41
N HIS A 240 -16.93 -22.58 8.95
CA HIS A 240 -16.64 -22.62 10.38
C HIS A 240 -15.96 -21.32 10.82
N ARG A 241 -16.34 -20.82 12.00
CA ARG A 241 -15.80 -19.57 12.54
C ARG A 241 -14.39 -19.80 13.07
N THR A 242 -13.38 -19.40 12.30
CA THR A 242 -11.97 -19.35 12.72
C THR A 242 -11.84 -18.64 14.06
N THR A 243 -11.07 -19.20 14.98
CA THR A 243 -10.69 -18.55 16.24
C THR A 243 -9.61 -17.51 16.02
N THR A 244 -9.46 -16.56 16.94
CA THR A 244 -8.36 -15.60 16.91
C THR A 244 -6.99 -16.29 16.97
N GLU A 245 -6.86 -17.39 17.71
CA GLU A 245 -5.63 -18.18 17.83
C GLU A 245 -5.25 -18.86 16.50
N GLU A 246 -6.22 -19.47 15.80
CA GLU A 246 -6.02 -20.02 14.45
C GLU A 246 -5.66 -18.91 13.46
N THR A 247 -6.33 -17.76 13.52
CA THR A 247 -6.07 -16.61 12.65
C THR A 247 -4.65 -16.06 12.84
N VAL A 248 -4.22 -15.88 14.09
CA VAL A 248 -2.85 -15.48 14.44
C VAL A 248 -1.82 -16.51 13.99
N SER A 249 -2.14 -17.80 14.08
CA SER A 249 -1.27 -18.88 13.61
C SER A 249 -1.14 -18.89 12.09
N GLN A 250 -2.25 -18.71 11.38
CA GLN A 250 -2.28 -18.67 9.92
C GLN A 250 -1.53 -17.44 9.35
N LEU A 251 -1.67 -16.28 9.98
CA LEU A 251 -0.89 -15.07 9.62
C LEU A 251 0.62 -15.28 9.82
N LYS A 252 1.05 -15.95 10.89
CA LYS A 252 2.48 -16.30 11.09
C LYS A 252 2.99 -17.19 9.96
N VAL A 253 2.28 -18.27 9.63
CA VAL A 253 2.64 -19.17 8.52
C VAL A 253 2.76 -18.40 7.20
N TYR A 254 1.85 -17.47 6.91
CA TYR A 254 1.91 -16.65 5.70
C TYR A 254 3.05 -15.61 5.70
N LEU A 255 3.41 -15.02 6.84
CA LEU A 255 4.58 -14.13 6.96
C LEU A 255 5.91 -14.89 6.80
N GLU A 256 6.00 -16.09 7.38
CA GLU A 256 7.15 -16.99 7.21
C GLU A 256 7.29 -17.43 5.75
N LEU A 257 6.19 -17.83 5.11
CA LEU A 257 6.13 -18.15 3.69
C LEU A 257 6.58 -16.98 2.79
N LEU A 258 6.12 -15.75 3.07
CA LEU A 258 6.53 -14.55 2.32
C LEU A 258 8.02 -14.25 2.47
N ARG A 259 8.55 -14.32 3.70
CA ARG A 259 9.99 -14.22 3.98
C ARG A 259 10.77 -15.26 3.18
N ASP A 260 10.33 -16.52 3.20
CA ASP A 260 11.09 -17.63 2.64
C ASP A 260 11.06 -17.64 1.10
N ARG A 261 9.90 -17.35 0.49
CA ARG A 261 9.79 -17.19 -0.97
C ARG A 261 10.55 -15.96 -1.50
N TRP A 262 10.50 -14.82 -0.81
CA TRP A 262 11.28 -13.63 -1.17
C TRP A 262 12.79 -13.88 -0.99
N THR A 263 13.20 -14.58 0.06
CA THR A 263 14.60 -14.99 0.27
C THR A 263 15.08 -15.91 -0.85
N ALA A 264 14.29 -16.91 -1.23
CA ALA A 264 14.61 -17.82 -2.34
C ALA A 264 14.71 -17.09 -3.68
N ALA A 265 13.77 -16.17 -3.97
CA ALA A 265 13.80 -15.36 -5.19
C ALA A 265 15.03 -14.43 -5.25
N VAL A 266 15.40 -13.79 -4.13
CA VAL A 266 16.62 -12.97 -4.04
C VAL A 266 17.88 -13.81 -4.24
N GLY A 267 17.91 -15.03 -3.68
CA GLY A 267 19.02 -15.98 -3.80
C GLY A 267 19.12 -16.72 -5.13
N ALA A 268 18.11 -16.63 -6.02
CA ALA A 268 18.11 -17.28 -7.33
C ALA A 268 19.28 -16.80 -8.20
N GLY A 269 20.02 -17.75 -8.78
CA GLY A 269 21.33 -17.52 -9.41
C GLY A 269 21.27 -16.81 -10.77
N ASN A 270 20.10 -16.74 -11.39
CA ASN A 270 19.86 -16.02 -12.63
C ASN A 270 18.38 -15.58 -12.75
N ALA A 271 18.05 -14.80 -13.79
CA ALA A 271 16.71 -14.27 -14.00
C ALA A 271 15.66 -15.32 -14.42
N GLU A 272 16.07 -16.38 -15.14
CA GLU A 272 15.17 -17.45 -15.61
C GLU A 272 14.70 -18.33 -14.44
N GLU A 273 15.63 -18.73 -13.56
CA GLU A 273 15.33 -19.42 -12.31
C GLU A 273 14.41 -18.59 -11.40
N ARG A 274 14.69 -17.28 -11.31
CA ARG A 274 13.91 -16.33 -10.53
C ARG A 274 12.49 -16.18 -11.08
N GLU A 275 12.33 -16.03 -12.38
CA GLU A 275 11.02 -15.97 -13.03
C GLU A 275 10.25 -17.29 -12.83
N ARG A 276 10.93 -18.45 -12.94
CA ARG A 276 10.32 -19.75 -12.66
C ARG A 276 9.79 -19.82 -11.23
N LEU A 277 10.57 -19.40 -10.23
CA LEU A 277 10.11 -19.31 -8.84
C LEU A 277 8.91 -18.38 -8.67
N CYS A 278 8.84 -17.26 -9.41
CA CYS A 278 7.68 -16.36 -9.38
C CYS A 278 6.42 -17.02 -9.96
N GLN A 279 6.55 -17.76 -11.08
CA GLN A 279 5.45 -18.50 -11.70
C GLN A 279 5.00 -19.70 -10.86
N GLU A 280 5.94 -20.43 -10.24
CA GLU A 280 5.67 -21.56 -9.34
C GLU A 280 4.86 -21.13 -8.10
N VAL A 281 5.03 -19.89 -7.65
CA VAL A 281 4.39 -19.30 -6.47
C VAL A 281 3.04 -18.62 -6.77
N LEU A 282 2.86 -18.06 -7.97
CA LEU A 282 1.66 -17.27 -8.34
C LEU A 282 0.61 -18.12 -9.09
N GLN A 283 0.29 -19.23 -8.42
CA GLN A 283 -0.71 -20.25 -8.79
C GLN A 283 -1.26 -20.91 -7.51
N GLY A 284 -2.55 -21.25 -7.51
CA GLY A 284 -3.19 -21.99 -6.41
C GLY A 284 -3.29 -21.23 -5.08
N GLU A 285 -3.39 -21.95 -3.96
CA GLU A 285 -3.66 -21.37 -2.64
C GLU A 285 -2.48 -20.59 -2.03
N GLU A 286 -1.24 -20.97 -2.37
CA GLU A 286 -0.02 -20.41 -1.78
C GLU A 286 0.10 -18.90 -2.05
N GLU A 287 -0.21 -18.50 -3.29
CA GLU A 287 -0.33 -17.11 -3.74
C GLU A 287 -1.16 -16.27 -2.76
N TYR A 288 -2.35 -16.76 -2.39
CA TYR A 288 -3.28 -16.02 -1.54
C TYR A 288 -2.72 -15.87 -0.12
N GLY A 289 -1.99 -16.85 0.39
CA GLY A 289 -1.24 -16.70 1.63
C GLY A 289 -0.26 -15.52 1.58
N LEU A 290 0.50 -15.39 0.49
CA LEU A 290 1.40 -14.26 0.29
C LEU A 290 0.66 -12.92 0.17
N LEU A 291 -0.49 -12.88 -0.53
CA LEU A 291 -1.32 -11.68 -0.66
C LEU A 291 -1.89 -11.22 0.71
N GLU A 292 -2.23 -12.16 1.59
CA GLU A 292 -2.63 -11.86 2.97
C GLU A 292 -1.45 -11.41 3.85
N ALA A 293 -0.25 -11.96 3.65
CA ALA A 293 0.96 -11.48 4.32
C ALA A 293 1.32 -10.04 3.91
N LEU A 294 1.18 -9.69 2.63
CA LEU A 294 1.33 -8.29 2.15
C LEU A 294 0.31 -7.37 2.82
N LYS A 295 -0.96 -7.77 2.91
CA LYS A 295 -1.98 -7.04 3.67
C LYS A 295 -1.57 -6.86 5.13
N PHE A 296 -1.00 -7.88 5.78
CA PHE A 296 -0.50 -7.73 7.16
C PHE A 296 0.64 -6.70 7.27
N LEU A 297 1.62 -6.72 6.35
CA LEU A 297 2.70 -5.72 6.32
C LEU A 297 2.16 -4.29 6.10
N MET A 298 1.12 -4.11 5.29
CA MET A 298 0.42 -2.83 5.14
C MET A 298 -0.21 -2.37 6.46
N LEU A 299 -0.86 -3.27 7.21
CA LEU A 299 -1.44 -2.96 8.52
C LEU A 299 -0.37 -2.62 9.57
N GLN A 300 0.76 -3.33 9.55
CA GLN A 300 1.93 -3.05 10.39
C GLN A 300 2.45 -1.64 10.13
N THR A 301 2.68 -1.32 8.86
CA THR A 301 3.20 -0.04 8.41
C THR A 301 2.23 1.11 8.72
N ALA A 302 0.93 0.92 8.49
CA ALA A 302 -0.11 1.89 8.85
C ALA A 302 -0.13 2.16 10.37
N THR A 303 0.07 1.13 11.19
CA THR A 303 0.09 1.26 12.66
C THR A 303 1.31 2.02 13.16
N GLU A 304 2.48 1.82 12.55
CA GLU A 304 3.70 2.58 12.87
C GLU A 304 3.56 4.05 12.47
N LEU A 305 3.14 4.31 11.23
CA LEU A 305 3.04 5.67 10.68
C LEU A 305 1.97 6.48 11.43
N HIS A 306 0.83 5.88 11.80
CA HIS A 306 -0.17 6.53 12.65
C HIS A 306 0.37 6.90 14.04
N ARG A 307 1.13 6.01 14.69
CA ARG A 307 1.77 6.31 15.98
C ARG A 307 2.72 7.51 15.86
N LEU A 308 3.48 7.59 14.77
CA LEU A 308 4.37 8.72 14.49
C LEU A 308 3.60 10.04 14.24
N MET A 309 2.38 9.98 13.68
CA MET A 309 1.48 11.13 13.56
C MET A 309 0.97 11.61 14.92
N GLU A 310 0.52 10.69 15.78
CA GLU A 310 0.04 11.00 17.13
C GLU A 310 1.14 11.61 18.00
N GLU A 311 2.37 11.10 17.89
CA GLU A 311 3.58 11.62 18.53
C GLU A 311 4.08 12.95 17.90
N ARG A 312 3.45 13.42 16.81
CA ARG A 312 3.85 14.60 16.01
C ARG A 312 5.32 14.54 15.57
N ALA A 313 5.80 13.36 15.22
CA ALA A 313 7.16 13.16 14.71
C ALA A 313 7.34 13.91 13.38
N ALA A 314 8.48 14.58 13.21
CA ALA A 314 8.75 15.47 12.07
C ALA A 314 9.03 14.74 10.74
N ALA A 315 8.77 13.44 10.65
CA ALA A 315 9.14 12.56 9.53
C ALA A 315 8.00 11.59 9.15
N VAL A 316 6.74 12.06 9.22
CA VAL A 316 5.60 11.32 8.66
C VAL A 316 5.39 11.72 7.19
N PRO A 317 5.33 10.76 6.25
CA PRO A 317 5.05 11.03 4.83
C PRO A 317 3.68 11.66 4.59
N GLU A 318 3.53 12.51 3.56
CA GLU A 318 2.30 13.27 3.31
C GLU A 318 1.07 12.37 3.10
N PHE A 319 1.23 11.26 2.38
CA PHE A 319 0.13 10.32 2.11
C PHE A 319 -0.52 9.75 3.39
N CYS A 320 0.18 9.72 4.52
CA CYS A 320 -0.37 9.23 5.78
C CYS A 320 -1.48 10.17 6.29
N TRP A 321 -1.27 11.49 6.18
CA TRP A 321 -2.29 12.48 6.53
C TRP A 321 -3.52 12.34 5.62
N LEU A 322 -3.33 12.03 4.34
CA LEU A 322 -4.43 11.73 3.42
C LEU A 322 -5.15 10.42 3.77
N LEU A 323 -4.40 9.35 4.06
CA LEU A 323 -4.93 8.03 4.41
C LEU A 323 -5.84 8.08 5.64
N PHE A 324 -5.40 8.75 6.70
CA PHE A 324 -6.11 8.87 7.98
C PHE A 324 -7.04 10.10 8.06
N ALA A 325 -7.08 10.98 7.05
CA ALA A 325 -8.11 12.03 6.95
C ALA A 325 -9.46 11.51 6.40
N ARG A 326 -9.50 10.31 5.77
CA ARG A 326 -10.76 9.71 5.31
C ARG A 326 -11.62 9.31 6.52
N ASP A 327 -12.90 9.70 6.56
CA ASP A 327 -13.85 9.34 7.63
C ASP A 327 -13.89 7.82 7.93
N SER A 328 -13.75 7.01 6.87
CA SER A 328 -13.74 5.55 6.91
C SER A 328 -12.39 4.93 7.32
N SER A 329 -11.33 5.71 7.47
CA SER A 329 -9.95 5.24 7.64
C SER A 329 -9.16 6.00 8.72
N SER A 330 -9.85 6.69 9.62
CA SER A 330 -9.32 7.61 10.64
C SER A 330 -8.25 7.08 11.61
N CYS A 331 -8.07 5.77 11.72
CA CYS A 331 -6.98 5.13 12.46
C CYS A 331 -6.71 3.73 11.88
N PRO A 332 -5.63 3.01 12.28
CA PRO A 332 -5.30 1.70 11.72
C PRO A 332 -6.43 0.66 11.85
N GLY A 333 -7.22 0.74 12.94
CA GLY A 333 -8.37 -0.14 13.16
C GLY A 333 -9.58 0.15 12.25
N THR A 334 -9.86 1.43 11.93
CA THR A 334 -10.92 1.78 10.96
C THR A 334 -10.46 1.54 9.53
N PHE A 335 -9.20 1.86 9.21
CA PHE A 335 -8.54 1.48 7.96
C PHE A 335 -8.67 -0.03 7.69
N PHE A 336 -8.24 -0.87 8.66
CA PHE A 336 -8.33 -2.32 8.53
C PHE A 336 -9.77 -2.79 8.28
N LYS A 337 -10.69 -2.34 9.14
CA LYS A 337 -12.09 -2.81 9.17
C LYS A 337 -12.88 -2.41 7.94
N ASN A 338 -12.61 -1.25 7.36
CA ASN A 338 -13.42 -0.69 6.28
C ASN A 338 -12.77 -0.85 4.89
N HIS A 339 -11.43 -0.90 4.83
CA HIS A 339 -10.68 -0.99 3.57
C HIS A 339 -9.87 -2.29 3.48
N LEU A 340 -8.83 -2.45 4.29
CA LEU A 340 -7.80 -3.48 4.06
C LEU A 340 -8.33 -4.93 4.10
N ARG A 341 -9.28 -5.25 5.00
CA ARG A 341 -9.90 -6.59 5.03
C ARG A 341 -10.81 -6.87 3.83
N HIS A 342 -11.25 -5.83 3.12
CA HIS A 342 -12.12 -5.91 1.95
C HIS A 342 -11.33 -6.07 0.64
N VAL A 343 -10.04 -5.74 0.66
CA VAL A 343 -9.07 -6.03 -0.41
C VAL A 343 -9.07 -7.53 -0.67
N GLY A 344 -9.29 -7.88 -1.94
CA GLY A 344 -9.44 -9.27 -2.37
C GLY A 344 -10.87 -9.82 -2.41
N PHE A 345 -11.85 -9.11 -1.84
CA PHE A 345 -13.23 -9.56 -1.79
C PHE A 345 -14.21 -8.61 -2.49
N THR A 346 -14.25 -7.34 -2.07
CA THR A 346 -15.25 -6.36 -2.56
C THR A 346 -14.62 -5.12 -3.19
N GLY A 347 -13.30 -5.00 -3.17
CA GLY A 347 -12.54 -3.98 -3.88
C GLY A 347 -11.05 -4.33 -3.94
N GLY A 348 -10.29 -3.63 -4.78
CA GLY A 348 -8.82 -3.62 -4.75
C GLY A 348 -8.28 -2.55 -3.79
N LEU A 349 -7.00 -2.20 -3.93
CA LEU A 349 -6.39 -1.06 -3.24
C LEU A 349 -6.83 0.27 -3.87
N GLU A 350 -7.03 1.30 -3.04
CA GLU A 350 -7.13 2.69 -3.52
C GLU A 350 -5.74 3.29 -3.82
N GLN A 351 -5.66 4.40 -4.58
CA GLN A 351 -4.39 5.08 -4.91
C GLN A 351 -3.57 5.44 -3.65
N VAL A 352 -4.22 5.94 -2.60
CA VAL A 352 -3.56 6.29 -1.32
C VAL A 352 -2.99 5.06 -0.59
N GLU A 353 -3.51 3.87 -0.90
CA GLU A 353 -3.08 2.60 -0.33
C GLU A 353 -1.95 1.96 -1.14
N MET A 354 -1.73 2.37 -2.40
CA MET A 354 -0.52 2.05 -3.15
C MET A 354 0.73 2.70 -2.54
N PHE A 355 0.63 3.92 -1.99
CA PHE A 355 1.72 4.52 -1.19
C PHE A 355 2.04 3.66 0.03
N LEU A 356 1.02 3.21 0.76
CA LEU A 356 1.17 2.32 1.91
C LEU A 356 1.79 0.97 1.52
N LEU A 357 1.43 0.43 0.36
CA LEU A 357 2.01 -0.80 -0.18
C LEU A 357 3.51 -0.64 -0.47
N GLY A 358 3.91 0.45 -1.13
CA GLY A 358 5.33 0.76 -1.35
C GLY A 358 6.10 0.92 -0.02
N TYR A 359 5.52 1.62 0.96
CA TYR A 359 6.08 1.78 2.30
C TYR A 359 6.18 0.48 3.11
N ALA A 360 5.25 -0.45 2.91
CA ALA A 360 5.24 -1.75 3.58
C ALA A 360 6.28 -2.74 3.01
N LEU A 361 6.85 -2.42 1.86
CA LEU A 361 7.77 -3.29 1.10
C LEU A 361 9.12 -2.63 0.84
N GLU A 362 9.29 -1.35 1.20
CA GLU A 362 10.49 -0.54 0.95
C GLU A 362 10.87 -0.50 -0.53
N HIS A 363 9.86 -0.42 -1.42
CA HIS A 363 9.99 -0.42 -2.87
C HIS A 363 9.17 0.72 -3.47
N THR A 364 9.70 1.39 -4.51
CA THR A 364 8.95 2.41 -5.26
C THR A 364 8.22 1.76 -6.44
N ILE A 365 6.90 1.68 -6.35
CA ILE A 365 6.04 1.18 -7.43
C ILE A 365 5.87 2.30 -8.47
N GLN A 366 6.52 2.16 -9.63
CA GLN A 366 6.35 3.08 -10.76
C GLN A 366 5.17 2.60 -11.62
N VAL A 367 4.10 3.39 -11.70
CA VAL A 367 2.90 3.02 -12.47
C VAL A 367 2.77 3.91 -13.71
N TYR A 368 2.81 3.26 -14.87
CA TYR A 368 2.47 3.87 -16.16
C TYR A 368 0.94 3.89 -16.30
N ARG A 369 0.32 5.04 -16.03
CA ARG A 369 -1.14 5.25 -16.01
C ARG A 369 -1.60 5.68 -17.40
N LEU A 370 -1.95 4.71 -18.24
CA LEU A 370 -2.10 4.93 -19.68
C LEU A 370 -3.26 5.86 -20.04
N TYR A 371 -4.30 5.93 -19.21
CA TYR A 371 -5.41 6.87 -19.40
C TYR A 371 -5.05 8.33 -19.03
N LYS A 372 -3.90 8.57 -18.40
CA LYS A 372 -3.30 9.89 -18.16
C LYS A 372 -2.05 10.14 -19.03
N THR A 373 -1.93 9.45 -20.18
CA THR A 373 -0.77 9.48 -21.08
C THR A 373 -0.24 10.86 -21.45
N ASP A 374 -1.10 11.87 -21.56
CA ASP A 374 -0.72 13.24 -21.94
C ASP A 374 -0.84 14.26 -20.80
N THR A 375 -0.91 13.79 -19.54
CA THR A 375 -0.75 14.62 -18.34
C THR A 375 0.56 14.25 -17.60
N PRO A 376 1.03 15.08 -16.65
CA PRO A 376 2.17 14.73 -15.80
C PRO A 376 1.98 13.43 -14.99
N GLU A 377 0.75 12.95 -14.81
CA GLU A 377 0.42 11.74 -14.07
C GLU A 377 0.73 10.43 -14.82
N PHE A 378 1.07 10.49 -16.13
CA PHE A 378 1.38 9.31 -16.94
C PHE A 378 2.35 8.34 -16.26
N ILE A 379 3.30 8.87 -15.48
CA ILE A 379 4.18 8.07 -14.61
C ILE A 379 4.01 8.56 -13.17
N THR A 380 3.20 7.84 -12.39
CA THR A 380 3.08 8.06 -10.94
C THR A 380 4.00 7.10 -10.19
N PHE A 381 4.45 7.48 -8.99
CA PHE A 381 5.37 6.70 -8.17
C PHE A 381 4.74 6.50 -6.78
N TYR A 382 4.78 5.29 -6.25
CA TYR A 382 4.21 4.95 -4.94
C TYR A 382 5.26 4.25 -4.04
N PRO A 383 5.79 4.91 -2.99
CA PRO A 383 5.64 6.32 -2.71
C PRO A 383 6.48 7.20 -3.65
N ASP A 384 6.29 8.51 -3.53
CA ASP A 384 6.86 9.49 -4.44
C ASP A 384 7.99 10.36 -3.81
N ASP A 385 8.29 10.13 -2.53
CA ASP A 385 9.44 10.67 -1.80
C ASP A 385 10.70 9.81 -2.05
N HIS A 386 10.59 8.48 -1.91
CA HIS A 386 11.71 7.53 -2.01
C HIS A 386 12.13 7.12 -3.44
N ARG A 387 11.73 7.86 -4.48
CA ARG A 387 11.95 7.53 -5.92
C ARG A 387 13.40 7.28 -6.33
N LYS A 388 14.37 7.61 -5.48
CA LYS A 388 15.82 7.46 -5.71
C LYS A 388 16.50 6.49 -4.74
N ASP A 389 15.85 6.16 -3.62
CA ASP A 389 16.45 5.48 -2.48
C ASP A 389 16.05 3.99 -2.44
N TRP A 390 14.85 3.68 -2.91
CA TRP A 390 14.27 2.33 -2.90
C TRP A 390 14.31 1.67 -4.28
N PRO A 391 14.34 0.32 -4.36
CA PRO A 391 14.27 -0.38 -5.64
C PRO A 391 12.93 -0.08 -6.32
N CYS A 392 13.00 0.23 -7.62
CA CYS A 392 11.82 0.58 -8.38
C CYS A 392 11.23 -0.64 -9.11
N VAL A 393 9.93 -0.88 -8.93
CA VAL A 393 9.16 -1.94 -9.62
C VAL A 393 8.15 -1.31 -10.58
N PRO A 394 8.27 -1.52 -11.91
CA PRO A 394 7.37 -0.90 -12.88
C PRO A 394 6.08 -1.73 -13.07
N LEU A 395 4.94 -1.06 -13.15
CA LEU A 395 3.61 -1.60 -13.48
C LEU A 395 2.92 -0.74 -14.54
N VAL A 396 1.94 -1.29 -15.24
CA VAL A 396 1.10 -0.58 -16.22
C VAL A 396 -0.36 -0.67 -15.80
N THR A 397 -1.12 0.43 -15.87
CA THR A 397 -2.57 0.39 -15.62
C THR A 397 -3.36 1.22 -16.64
N GLU A 398 -4.56 0.73 -16.96
CA GLU A 398 -5.47 1.33 -17.94
C GLU A 398 -6.60 2.14 -17.27
N ASP A 399 -6.81 1.95 -15.96
CA ASP A 399 -7.92 2.52 -15.20
C ASP A 399 -7.70 2.60 -13.67
N ASP A 400 -6.45 2.48 -13.19
CA ASP A 400 -6.05 2.39 -11.76
C ASP A 400 -6.67 1.22 -10.97
N ARG A 401 -7.44 0.31 -11.61
CA ARG A 401 -8.04 -0.88 -10.97
C ARG A 401 -7.34 -2.17 -11.38
N HIS A 402 -6.93 -2.27 -12.64
CA HIS A 402 -6.26 -3.45 -13.19
C HIS A 402 -4.78 -3.09 -13.51
N TYR A 403 -3.83 -3.87 -12.99
CA TYR A 403 -2.39 -3.59 -13.07
C TYR A 403 -1.66 -4.74 -13.77
N ASN A 404 -1.11 -4.48 -14.96
CA ASN A 404 -0.29 -5.41 -15.72
C ASN A 404 1.21 -5.21 -15.45
N VAL A 405 2.00 -6.24 -15.74
CA VAL A 405 3.46 -6.24 -15.51
C VAL A 405 4.20 -6.03 -16.84
N PRO A 406 4.93 -4.91 -17.04
CA PRO A 406 5.80 -4.73 -18.19
C PRO A 406 7.11 -5.51 -18.04
N VAL A 407 7.63 -6.02 -19.16
CA VAL A 407 8.82 -6.87 -19.26
C VAL A 407 9.81 -6.24 -20.25
N ALA A 408 11.08 -6.18 -19.86
CA ALA A 408 12.15 -5.53 -20.63
C ALA A 408 12.49 -6.29 -21.91
#